data_AF-G0L2N4-F1
#
_entry.id   AF-G0L2N4-F1
#
_cell.length_a   1.000
_cell.length_b   1.000
_cell.length_c   1.000
_cell.angle_alpha   90.00
_cell.angle_beta   90.00
_cell.angle_gamma   90.00
#
_symmetry.space_group_name_H-M   'P 1'
#
loop_
_entity.id
_entity.type
_entity.pdbx_description
1 polymer ?
#
loop_
_entity_poly.entity_id
_entity_poly.type
_entity_poly.pdbx_seq_one_letter_code
_entity_poly.pdbx_strand_id
1 'polypeptide(L)' 'MSELGRHDASHGWYLKGNGDGTFKVQYSGESGFRSEGELRDIEVYHTAKGQVRVAVARNNDNLQIFKLLD' A
#
# COMPACT_ATOMS: atom_id res chain seq x y z
N MET A 1 -11.27 -3.32 27.61
CA MET A 1 -10.41 -4.51 27.44
C MET A 1 -9.33 -4.13 26.46
N SER A 2 -8.08 -4.36 26.83
CA SER A 2 -6.90 -3.87 26.14
C SER A 2 -6.80 -4.41 24.70
N GLU A 3 -7.04 -3.56 23.71
CA GLU A 3 -6.51 -3.70 22.35
C GLU A 3 -5.00 -3.37 22.35
N LEU A 4 -4.23 -3.90 23.31
CA LEU A 4 -2.78 -3.80 23.31
C LEU A 4 -2.19 -5.03 22.60
N GLY A 5 -2.73 -5.32 21.42
CA GLY A 5 -2.27 -6.41 20.56
C GLY A 5 -1.04 -5.96 19.76
N ARG A 6 0.14 -6.27 20.27
CA ARG A 6 1.45 -6.31 19.57
C ARG A 6 1.81 -5.08 18.71
N HIS A 7 2.29 -4.01 19.37
CA HIS A 7 2.97 -2.87 18.75
C HIS A 7 4.41 -3.16 18.23
N ASP A 8 4.75 -4.40 17.91
CA ASP A 8 6.13 -4.78 17.53
C ASP A 8 6.36 -4.93 16.02
N ALA A 9 5.45 -4.44 15.18
CA ALA A 9 5.71 -4.32 13.75
C ALA A 9 6.20 -2.89 13.46
N SER A 10 7.50 -2.73 13.25
CA SER A 10 8.01 -1.54 12.57
C SER A 10 7.45 -1.46 11.14
N HIS A 11 7.61 -0.33 10.46
CA HIS A 11 7.25 -0.23 9.03
C HIS A 11 7.96 -1.35 8.26
N GLY A 12 7.20 -2.34 7.78
CA GLY A 12 7.74 -3.46 7.02
C GLY A 12 8.43 -2.98 5.75
N TRP A 13 9.42 -3.73 5.28
CA TRP A 13 10.14 -3.42 4.05
C TRP A 13 9.46 -4.05 2.85
N TYR A 14 9.25 -3.26 1.79
CA TYR A 14 8.87 -3.83 0.50
C TYR A 14 10.12 -4.37 -0.20
N LEU A 15 10.10 -5.66 -0.50
CA LEU A 15 11.15 -6.35 -1.24
C LEU A 15 10.66 -6.55 -2.68
N LYS A 16 11.12 -5.68 -3.59
CA LYS A 16 10.81 -5.79 -5.00
C LYS A 16 11.63 -6.92 -5.61
N GLY A 17 10.95 -7.95 -6.11
CA GLY A 17 11.62 -9.05 -6.81
C GLY A 17 12.27 -8.58 -8.10
N ASN A 18 13.51 -8.99 -8.34
CA ASN A 18 14.24 -8.70 -9.59
C ASN A 18 13.97 -9.73 -10.71
N GLY A 19 13.25 -10.82 -10.40
CA GLY A 19 12.92 -11.90 -11.35
C GLY A 19 13.95 -13.02 -11.46
N ASP A 20 15.09 -12.89 -10.78
CA ASP A 20 16.20 -13.86 -10.77
C ASP A 20 16.38 -14.56 -9.40
N GLY A 21 15.37 -14.46 -8.53
CA GLY A 21 15.43 -14.95 -7.15
C GLY A 21 16.06 -13.96 -6.16
N THR A 22 16.57 -12.80 -6.63
CA THR A 22 17.04 -11.72 -5.77
C THR A 22 15.97 -10.66 -5.54
N PHE A 23 16.16 -9.87 -4.49
CA PHE A 23 15.26 -8.79 -4.11
C PHE A 23 16.04 -7.48 -3.95
N LYS A 24 15.41 -6.40 -4.39
CA LYS A 24 15.83 -5.04 -4.05
C LYS A 24 14.90 -4.48 -2.99
N VAL A 25 15.51 -3.95 -1.94
CA VAL A 25 14.81 -3.21 -0.91
C VAL A 25 14.31 -1.88 -1.50
N GLN A 26 13.00 -1.63 -1.41
CA GLN A 26 12.40 -0.34 -1.72
C GLN A 26 12.10 0.39 -0.40
N TYR A 27 12.83 1.46 -0.14
CA TYR A 27 12.60 2.29 1.04
C TYR A 27 11.27 3.03 0.92
N SER A 28 10.53 3.11 2.03
CA SER A 28 9.23 3.80 2.07
C SER A 28 9.34 5.27 1.63
N GLY A 29 10.40 5.97 2.05
CA GLY A 29 10.68 7.35 1.66
C GLY A 29 10.97 7.56 0.16
N GLU A 30 11.26 6.50 -0.58
CA GLU A 30 11.54 6.54 -2.02
C GLU A 30 10.39 5.99 -2.87
N SER A 31 9.35 5.43 -2.25
CA SER A 31 8.28 4.71 -2.95
C SER A 31 7.28 5.61 -3.68
N GLY A 32 7.17 6.89 -3.30
CA GLY A 32 6.22 7.84 -3.87
C GLY A 32 4.74 7.58 -3.53
N PHE A 33 4.43 6.55 -2.74
CA PHE A 33 3.07 6.17 -2.37
C PHE A 33 2.94 6.00 -0.85
N ARG A 34 1.95 6.65 -0.25
CA ARG A 34 1.69 6.57 1.19
C ARG A 34 0.19 6.53 1.47
N SER A 35 -0.23 5.55 2.26
CA SER A 35 -1.55 5.48 2.88
C SER A 35 -1.34 5.16 4.36
N GLU A 36 -2.02 5.91 5.24
CA GLU A 36 -1.89 5.77 6.69
C GLU A 36 -3.11 5.06 7.29
N GLY A 37 -2.85 4.24 8.31
CA GLY A 37 -3.84 3.43 9.01
C GLY A 37 -3.69 1.93 8.73
N GLU A 38 -4.70 1.17 9.12
CA GLU A 38 -4.72 -0.28 8.97
C GLU A 38 -5.26 -0.69 7.60
N LEU A 39 -4.37 -1.16 6.72
CA LEU A 39 -4.72 -1.58 5.37
C LEU A 39 -5.41 -2.95 5.37
N ARG A 40 -6.52 -3.08 4.66
CA ARG A 40 -7.25 -4.34 4.45
C ARG A 40 -7.00 -4.91 3.06
N ASP A 41 -7.04 -4.07 2.03
CA ASP A 41 -6.89 -4.49 0.63
C ASP A 41 -6.46 -3.33 -0.26
N ILE A 42 -5.81 -3.64 -1.39
CA ILE A 42 -5.37 -2.67 -2.39
C ILE A 42 -5.63 -3.25 -3.78
N GLU A 43 -6.37 -2.50 -4.61
CA GLU A 43 -6.72 -2.92 -5.97
C GLU A 43 -6.38 -1.81 -6.99
N VAL A 44 -5.78 -2.19 -8.12
CA VAL A 44 -5.54 -1.29 -9.26
C VAL A 44 -6.64 -1.52 -10.30
N TYR A 45 -7.33 -0.46 -10.72
CA TYR A 45 -8.42 -0.58 -11.68
C TYR A 45 -8.39 0.54 -12.72
N HIS A 46 -9.04 0.28 -13.86
CA HIS A 46 -9.23 1.25 -14.93
C HIS A 46 -10.65 1.82 -14.89
N THR A 47 -10.76 3.14 -14.94
CA THR A 47 -12.06 3.80 -15.14
C THR A 47 -12.57 3.58 -16.56
N ALA A 48 -13.86 3.82 -16.81
CA ALA A 48 -14.43 3.80 -18.15
C ALA A 48 -13.74 4.76 -19.15
N LYS A 49 -13.05 5.79 -18.64
CA LYS A 49 -12.24 6.72 -19.44
C LYS A 49 -10.78 6.27 -19.61
N GLY A 50 -10.45 5.02 -19.26
CA GLY A 50 -9.11 4.43 -19.38
C GLY A 50 -8.12 4.84 -18.28
N GLN A 51 -8.49 5.75 -17.39
CA GLN A 51 -7.58 6.26 -16.36
C GLN A 51 -7.33 5.20 -15.29
N VAL A 52 -6.06 5.02 -14.92
CA VAL A 52 -5.64 4.12 -13.83
C VAL A 52 -5.94 4.76 -12.47
N ARG A 53 -6.47 3.95 -11.55
CA ARG A 53 -6.74 4.31 -10.17
C ARG A 53 -6.30 3.18 -9.24
N VAL A 54 -5.95 3.57 -8.02
CA VAL A 54 -5.64 2.62 -6.93
C VAL A 54 -6.68 2.82 -5.84
N ALA A 55 -7.44 1.77 -5.53
CA ALA A 55 -8.35 1.73 -4.39
C ALA A 55 -7.62 1.12 -3.19
N VAL A 56 -7.74 1.75 -2.02
CA VAL A 56 -7.14 1.29 -0.77
C VAL A 56 -8.23 1.19 0.29
N ALA A 57 -8.57 -0.04 0.65
CA ALA A 57 -9.51 -0.32 1.73
C ALA A 57 -8.78 -0.32 3.07
N ARG A 58 -9.34 0.37 4.06
CA ARG A 58 -8.79 0.46 5.41
C ARG A 58 -9.80 -0.07 6.43
N ASN A 59 -9.31 -0.69 7.50
CA ASN A 59 -10.16 -1.15 8.59
C ASN A 59 -10.84 0.06 9.25
N ASN A 60 -12.16 -0.01 9.42
CA ASN A 60 -12.96 0.99 10.13
C ASN A 60 -12.77 2.45 9.62
N ASP A 61 -12.36 2.62 8.37
CA ASP A 61 -12.13 3.94 7.77
C ASP A 61 -12.60 3.95 6.31
N ASN A 62 -12.68 5.14 5.71
CA ASN A 62 -13.14 5.35 4.35
C ASN A 62 -12.14 4.80 3.32
N LEU A 63 -12.70 4.31 2.21
CA LEU A 63 -11.98 3.92 1.01
C LEU A 63 -11.20 5.12 0.45
N GLN A 64 -9.90 4.95 0.23
CA GLN A 64 -9.07 5.96 -0.43
C GLN A 64 -8.89 5.61 -1.91
N ILE A 65 -9.03 6.61 -2.78
CA ILE A 65 -8.80 6.46 -4.22
C ILE A 65 -7.64 7.37 -4.63
N PHE A 66 -6.57 6.76 -5.14
CA PHE A 66 -5.40 7.47 -5.64
C PHE A 66 -5.43 7.50 -7.17
N LYS A 67 -5.01 8.63 -7.74
CA LYS A 67 -4.71 8.74 -9.16
C LYS A 67 -3.22 8.46 -9.35
N LEU A 68 -2.88 7.65 -10.35
CA LEU A 68 -1.50 7.50 -10.79
C LEU A 68 -1.07 8.81 -11.48
N LEU A 69 0.03 9.40 -11.01
CA LEU A 69 0.64 10.56 -11.64
C LEU A 69 1.42 10.10 -12.88
N ASP A 70 1.37 10.91 -13.93
CA ASP A 70 2.12 10.69 -15.18
C ASP A 70 3.60 11.05 -15.00
#